data_AF-A0A2E6ZKE2-F1
#
_entry.id   AF-A0A2E6ZKE2-F1
#
_cell.length_a   1.000
_cell.length_b   1.000
_cell.length_c   1.000
_cell.angle_alpha   90.00
_cell.angle_beta   90.00
_cell.angle_gamma   90.00
#
_symmetry.space_group_name_H-M   'P 1'
#
loop_
_entity.id
_entity.type
_entity.pdbx_description
1 polymer ?
#
loop_
_entity_poly.entity_id
_entity_poly.type
_entity_poly.pdbx_seq_one_letter_code
_entity_poly.pdbx_strand_id
1 'polypeptide(L)'
;MKYLSGDFLSEYNRALKELQKEQKVVDDKWAKIISDLVEEEVERLEDTVPVTFEIGQKVLDSNGNIGTVESTQVVLNVHEDEDYHGKKHGPNKFFAIENEQDEEAVTCEGMLRMINVEFETSVIEKDWGYDTKTVSCYEDELEKLDD
;
A
#
# COMPACT_ATOMS: atom_id res chain seq x y z
N MET A 1 42.86 -22.67 0.76
CA MET A 1 43.40 -21.45 0.11
C MET A 1 42.36 -20.35 0.23
N LYS A 2 42.74 -19.16 0.70
CA LYS A 2 41.90 -17.96 0.53
C LYS A 2 42.26 -17.36 -0.83
N TYR A 3 41.30 -17.30 -1.74
CA TYR A 3 41.52 -16.81 -3.10
C TYR A 3 41.60 -15.26 -3.18
N LEU A 4 41.12 -14.55 -2.15
CA LEU A 4 41.09 -13.09 -2.08
C LEU A 4 41.95 -12.59 -0.92
N SER A 5 42.66 -11.48 -1.12
CA SER A 5 43.46 -10.84 -0.06
C SER A 5 42.56 -10.19 1.00
N GLY A 6 43.05 -10.14 2.23
CA GLY A 6 42.35 -9.47 3.34
C GLY A 6 42.12 -7.99 3.06
N ASP A 7 43.11 -7.32 2.48
CA ASP A 7 43.03 -5.90 2.11
C ASP A 7 41.97 -5.66 1.04
N PHE A 8 41.87 -6.52 0.02
CA PHE A 8 40.80 -6.45 -0.97
C PHE A 8 39.43 -6.61 -0.33
N LEU A 9 39.25 -7.62 0.52
CA LEU A 9 37.98 -7.84 1.22
C LEU A 9 37.60 -6.66 2.11
N SER A 10 38.56 -6.06 2.80
CA SER A 10 38.33 -4.89 3.66
C SER A 10 37.88 -3.68 2.84
N GLU A 11 38.62 -3.32 1.80
CA GLU A 11 38.31 -2.17 0.95
C GLU A 11 37.00 -2.37 0.17
N TYR A 12 36.75 -3.58 -0.34
CA TYR A 12 35.50 -3.90 -1.01
C TYR A 12 34.30 -3.75 -0.07
N ASN A 13 34.37 -4.30 1.14
CA ASN A 13 33.28 -4.17 2.12
C ASN A 13 33.12 -2.72 2.62
N ARG A 14 34.20 -1.95 2.71
CA ARG A 14 34.13 -0.51 3.01
C ARG A 14 33.37 0.23 1.91
N ALA A 15 33.75 0.02 0.64
CA ALA A 15 33.07 0.62 -0.50
C ALA A 15 31.60 0.23 -0.59
N LEU A 16 31.24 -1.04 -0.33
CA LEU A 16 29.84 -1.47 -0.29
C LEU A 16 29.03 -0.76 0.81
N LYS A 17 29.61 -0.57 2.00
CA LYS A 17 28.94 0.17 3.09
C LYS A 17 28.75 1.64 2.75
N GLU A 18 29.75 2.27 2.14
CA GLU A 18 29.67 3.66 1.69
C GLU A 18 28.57 3.80 0.62
N LEU A 19 28.55 2.91 -0.38
CA LEU A 19 27.51 2.86 -1.41
C LEU A 19 26.10 2.74 -0.81
N GLN A 20 25.88 1.79 0.11
CA GLN A 20 24.58 1.59 0.76
C GLN A 20 24.13 2.84 1.53
N LYS A 21 25.07 3.52 2.20
CA LYS A 21 24.78 4.74 2.95
C LYS A 21 24.39 5.88 2.01
N GLU A 22 25.14 6.09 0.93
CA GLU A 22 24.83 7.14 -0.05
C GLU A 22 23.51 6.87 -0.77
N GLN A 23 23.27 5.63 -1.18
CA GLN A 23 22.00 5.23 -1.81
C GLN A 23 20.82 5.51 -0.88
N LYS A 24 20.94 5.17 0.41
CA LYS A 24 19.88 5.44 1.38
C LYS A 24 19.54 6.93 1.46
N VAL A 25 20.54 7.81 1.47
CA VAL A 25 20.31 9.27 1.51
C VAL A 25 19.54 9.74 0.28
N VAL A 26 19.88 9.22 -0.89
CA VAL A 26 19.19 9.54 -2.15
C VAL A 26 17.75 8.99 -2.12
N ASP A 27 17.57 7.74 -1.70
CA ASP A 27 16.26 7.09 -1.59
C ASP A 27 15.35 7.84 -0.62
N ASP A 28 15.85 8.21 0.56
CA ASP A 28 15.06 8.93 1.58
C ASP A 28 14.63 10.32 1.07
N LYS A 29 15.52 11.02 0.35
CA LYS A 29 15.20 12.33 -0.23
C LYS A 29 14.07 12.24 -1.25
N TRP A 30 14.19 11.32 -2.20
CA TRP A 30 13.19 11.20 -3.28
C TRP A 30 11.91 10.54 -2.81
N ALA A 31 11.98 9.61 -1.85
CA ALA A 31 10.80 9.04 -1.23
C ALA A 31 9.92 10.11 -0.59
N LYS A 32 10.52 11.10 0.08
CA LYS A 32 9.76 12.22 0.61
C LYS A 32 9.07 13.02 -0.49
N ILE A 33 9.80 13.42 -1.53
CA ILE A 33 9.24 14.22 -2.62
C ILE A 33 8.09 13.49 -3.32
N ILE A 34 8.24 12.19 -3.56
CA ILE A 34 7.20 11.37 -4.18
C ILE A 34 5.99 11.22 -3.24
N SER A 35 6.21 11.00 -1.94
CA SER A 35 5.12 10.97 -0.94
C SER A 35 4.33 12.27 -0.94
N ASP A 36 5.02 13.42 -0.91
CA ASP A 36 4.37 14.74 -0.93
C ASP A 36 3.50 14.90 -2.21
N LEU A 37 3.99 14.44 -3.38
CA LEU A 37 3.22 14.47 -4.64
C LEU A 37 1.99 13.54 -4.62
N VAL A 38 2.14 12.34 -4.04
CA VAL A 38 1.03 11.38 -3.93
C VAL A 38 -0.03 11.89 -2.96
N GLU A 39 0.39 12.48 -1.84
CA GLU A 39 -0.53 13.08 -0.86
C GLU A 39 -1.37 14.21 -1.50
N GLU A 40 -0.73 15.13 -2.24
CA GLU A 40 -1.44 16.19 -2.97
C GLU A 40 -2.45 15.62 -3.98
N GLU A 41 -2.09 14.54 -4.68
CA GLU A 41 -2.98 13.91 -5.66
C GLU A 41 -4.13 13.15 -4.99
N VAL A 42 -3.88 12.46 -3.87
CA VAL A 42 -4.90 11.80 -3.06
C VAL A 42 -5.90 12.83 -2.55
N GLU A 43 -5.45 13.97 -2.01
CA GLU A 43 -6.34 15.06 -1.57
C GLU A 43 -7.22 15.58 -2.72
N ARG A 44 -6.63 15.79 -3.91
CA ARG A 44 -7.37 16.21 -5.10
C ARG A 44 -8.42 15.17 -5.51
N LEU A 45 -8.07 13.89 -5.47
CA LEU A 45 -8.97 12.79 -5.82
C LEU A 45 -10.09 12.63 -4.79
N GLU A 46 -9.81 12.81 -3.51
CA GLU A 46 -10.84 12.81 -2.46
C GLU A 46 -11.93 13.86 -2.70
N ASP A 47 -11.55 15.05 -3.17
CA ASP A 47 -12.49 16.13 -3.51
C ASP A 47 -13.24 15.90 -4.83
N THR A 48 -12.67 15.12 -5.75
CA THR A 48 -13.17 15.01 -7.13
C THR A 48 -13.96 13.71 -7.37
N VAL A 49 -13.52 12.60 -6.76
CA VAL A 49 -14.06 11.27 -6.99
C VAL A 49 -15.24 11.05 -6.04
N PRO A 50 -16.42 10.69 -6.56
CA PRO A 50 -17.60 10.47 -5.72
C PRO A 50 -17.36 9.35 -4.70
N VAL A 51 -18.05 9.46 -3.58
CA VAL A 51 -18.03 8.45 -2.52
C VAL A 51 -19.13 7.44 -2.82
N THR A 52 -18.76 6.18 -3.06
CA THR A 52 -19.73 5.11 -3.35
C THR A 52 -20.47 4.65 -2.09
N PHE A 53 -19.80 4.62 -0.94
CA PHE A 53 -20.37 4.14 0.35
C PHE A 53 -20.24 5.19 1.45
N GLU A 54 -21.33 5.43 2.18
CA GLU A 54 -21.34 6.40 3.28
C GLU A 54 -20.84 5.78 4.58
N ILE A 55 -20.17 6.58 5.43
CA ILE A 55 -19.79 6.13 6.78
C ILE A 55 -21.04 5.79 7.59
N GLY A 56 -21.04 4.63 8.24
CA GLY A 56 -22.18 4.08 8.95
C GLY A 56 -23.12 3.24 8.09
N GLN A 57 -22.89 3.15 6.77
CA GLN A 57 -23.67 2.29 5.89
C GLN A 57 -23.40 0.82 6.19
N LYS A 58 -24.46 -0.01 6.15
CA LYS A 58 -24.33 -1.46 6.20
C LYS A 58 -23.99 -2.02 4.84
N VAL A 59 -22.99 -2.90 4.82
CA VAL A 59 -22.51 -3.56 3.60
C VAL A 59 -22.38 -5.06 3.83
N LEU A 60 -22.45 -5.81 2.75
CA LEU A 60 -22.22 -7.25 2.70
C LEU A 60 -20.89 -7.51 2.00
N ASP A 61 -19.99 -8.31 2.59
CA ASP A 61 -18.79 -8.77 1.90
C ASP A 61 -19.07 -9.93 0.94
N SER A 62 -18.10 -10.25 0.09
CA SER A 62 -18.13 -11.43 -0.80
C SER A 62 -18.38 -12.78 -0.09
N ASN A 63 -18.20 -12.85 1.23
CA ASN A 63 -18.40 -14.06 2.03
C ASN A 63 -19.78 -14.09 2.73
N GLY A 64 -20.61 -13.06 2.54
CA GLY A 64 -21.93 -12.93 3.17
C GLY A 64 -21.90 -12.41 4.61
N ASN A 65 -20.79 -11.83 5.08
CA ASN A 65 -20.69 -11.16 6.37
C ASN A 65 -21.24 -9.74 6.27
N ILE A 66 -22.02 -9.33 7.27
CA ILE A 66 -22.55 -7.98 7.37
C ILE A 66 -21.58 -7.14 8.20
N GLY A 67 -21.21 -5.98 7.66
CA GLY A 67 -20.36 -5.02 8.34
C GLY A 67 -20.88 -3.59 8.22
N THR A 68 -20.23 -2.68 8.92
CA THR A 68 -20.52 -1.24 8.90
C THR A 68 -19.31 -0.47 8.38
N VAL A 69 -19.52 0.43 7.42
CA VAL A 69 -18.45 1.26 6.86
C VAL A 69 -17.95 2.25 7.91
N GLU A 70 -16.65 2.21 8.23
CA GLU A 70 -16.01 3.14 9.17
C GLU A 70 -15.36 4.32 8.45
N SER A 71 -14.72 4.07 7.31
CA SER A 71 -14.06 5.10 6.53
C SER A 71 -13.95 4.70 5.06
N THR A 72 -13.95 5.71 4.19
CA THR A 72 -13.59 5.55 2.77
C THR A 72 -12.38 6.44 2.51
N GLN A 73 -11.33 5.89 1.91
CA GLN A 73 -10.08 6.60 1.64
C GLN A 73 -9.57 6.28 0.25
N VAL A 74 -9.06 7.28 -0.46
CA VAL A 74 -8.36 7.09 -1.73
C VAL A 74 -6.96 6.57 -1.45
N VAL A 75 -6.57 5.51 -2.16
CA VAL A 75 -5.25 4.89 -2.04
C VAL A 75 -4.63 4.76 -3.43
N LEU A 76 -3.42 5.29 -3.59
CA LEU A 76 -2.61 5.12 -4.80
C LEU A 76 -1.40 4.23 -4.47
N ASN A 77 -1.26 3.11 -5.18
CA ASN A 77 -0.13 2.21 -4.97
C ASN A 77 1.00 2.51 -5.97
N VAL A 78 1.85 3.48 -5.62
CA VAL A 78 2.99 3.90 -6.47
C VAL A 78 4.29 3.15 -6.15
N HIS A 79 4.27 2.26 -5.16
CA HIS A 79 5.44 1.48 -4.80
C HIS A 79 5.51 0.24 -5.68
N GLU A 80 6.69 -0.05 -6.25
CA GLU A 80 6.88 -1.36 -6.84
C GLU A 80 6.87 -2.43 -5.75
N ASP A 81 6.10 -3.50 -5.95
CA ASP A 81 6.06 -4.62 -5.01
C ASP A 81 7.47 -5.13 -4.71
N GLU A 82 7.78 -5.22 -3.41
CA GLU A 82 8.97 -5.88 -2.90
C GLU A 82 8.77 -7.40 -3.05
N ASP A 83 8.99 -7.90 -4.26
CA ASP A 83 8.98 -9.33 -4.56
C ASP A 83 10.02 -10.13 -3.75
N TYR A 84 9.99 -11.45 -3.92
CA TYR A 84 11.02 -12.41 -3.42
C TYR A 84 12.48 -12.00 -3.72
N HIS A 85 12.69 -11.08 -4.67
CA HIS A 85 13.99 -10.54 -5.07
C HIS A 85 14.56 -9.47 -4.13
N GLY A 86 13.83 -9.08 -3.08
CA GLY A 86 14.30 -8.22 -2.01
C GLY A 86 14.01 -6.73 -2.20
N LYS A 87 14.46 -5.92 -1.23
CA LYS A 87 14.19 -4.47 -1.18
C LYS A 87 14.76 -3.75 -2.39
N LYS A 88 13.90 -2.99 -3.08
CA LYS A 88 14.29 -2.18 -4.23
C LYS A 88 14.86 -0.84 -3.78
N HIS A 89 15.86 -0.35 -4.51
CA HIS A 89 16.59 0.88 -4.22
C HIS A 89 16.72 1.73 -5.48
N GLY A 90 16.85 3.05 -5.29
CA GLY A 90 17.01 3.98 -6.40
C GLY A 90 15.78 4.05 -7.30
N PRO A 91 15.95 4.21 -8.62
CA PRO A 91 14.85 4.45 -9.57
C PRO A 91 13.77 3.37 -9.58
N ASN A 92 14.10 2.13 -9.22
CA ASN A 92 13.16 1.00 -9.26
C ASN A 92 12.36 0.85 -7.95
N LYS A 93 12.47 1.80 -7.02
CA LYS A 93 11.70 1.77 -5.76
C LYS A 93 10.26 2.23 -5.95
N PHE A 94 10.00 2.99 -7.01
CA PHE A 94 8.70 3.56 -7.33
C PHE A 94 8.32 3.16 -8.75
N PHE A 95 7.03 2.94 -8.95
CA PHE A 95 6.47 2.58 -10.23
C PHE A 95 6.39 3.82 -11.13
N ALA A 96 6.92 3.71 -12.35
CA ALA A 96 6.83 4.78 -13.34
C ALA A 96 5.51 4.65 -14.11
N ILE A 97 4.75 5.74 -14.17
CA ILE A 97 3.48 5.79 -14.91
C ILE A 97 3.76 6.44 -16.27
N GLU A 98 3.85 5.63 -17.31
CA GLU A 98 4.17 6.09 -18.68
C GLU A 98 2.99 5.92 -19.65
N ASN A 99 2.04 5.04 -19.31
CA ASN A 99 0.89 4.73 -20.16
C ASN A 99 -0.37 4.41 -19.33
N GLU A 100 -1.50 4.21 -20.00
CA GLU A 100 -2.81 3.94 -19.39
C GLU A 100 -2.84 2.64 -18.56
N GLN A 101 -2.12 1.60 -18.96
CA GLN A 101 -2.04 0.35 -18.19
C GLN A 101 -1.29 0.55 -16.87
N ASP A 102 -0.29 1.43 -16.87
CA ASP A 102 0.44 1.79 -15.64
C ASP A 102 -0.48 2.56 -14.68
N GLU A 103 -1.33 3.44 -15.22
CA GLU A 103 -2.34 4.16 -14.44
C GLU A 103 -3.37 3.20 -13.85
N GLU A 104 -3.87 2.24 -14.64
CA GLU A 104 -4.75 1.17 -14.15
C GLU A 104 -4.08 0.37 -13.02
N ALA A 105 -2.78 0.05 -13.13
CA ALA A 105 -2.07 -0.68 -12.09
C ALA A 105 -1.98 0.11 -10.76
N VAL A 106 -1.66 1.40 -10.81
CA VAL A 106 -1.55 2.26 -9.62
C VAL A 106 -2.90 2.53 -8.96
N THR A 107 -3.97 2.49 -9.76
CA THR A 107 -5.35 2.74 -9.33
C THR A 107 -6.15 1.46 -9.10
N CYS A 108 -5.52 0.28 -9.16
CA CYS A 108 -6.18 -1.02 -9.07
C CYS A 108 -7.40 -1.14 -10.01
N GLU A 109 -7.17 -1.01 -11.32
CA GLU A 109 -8.19 -1.02 -12.38
C GLU A 109 -9.26 0.09 -12.21
N GLY A 110 -8.84 1.25 -11.69
CA GLY A 110 -9.69 2.40 -11.44
C GLY A 110 -10.40 2.39 -10.07
N MET A 111 -10.19 1.35 -9.26
CA MET A 111 -10.69 1.26 -7.87
C MET A 111 -9.81 2.07 -6.92
N LEU A 112 -10.01 3.39 -6.95
CA LEU A 112 -9.25 4.35 -6.16
C LEU A 112 -9.57 4.30 -4.66
N ARG A 113 -10.80 3.94 -4.29
CA ARG A 113 -11.28 3.99 -2.92
C ARG A 113 -11.16 2.63 -2.23
N MET A 114 -10.45 2.63 -1.11
CA MET A 114 -10.41 1.56 -0.14
C MET A 114 -11.38 1.86 1.00
N ILE A 115 -12.19 0.88 1.35
CA ILE A 115 -13.27 1.00 2.32
C ILE A 115 -12.91 0.15 3.54
N ASN A 116 -12.81 0.79 4.69
CA ASN A 116 -12.64 0.08 5.96
C ASN A 116 -14.02 -0.25 6.51
N VAL A 117 -14.25 -1.54 6.74
CA VAL A 117 -15.53 -2.05 7.23
C VAL A 117 -15.29 -2.79 8.55
N GLU A 118 -16.06 -2.43 9.57
CA GLU A 118 -16.11 -3.16 10.83
C GLU A 118 -17.07 -4.35 10.70
N PHE A 119 -16.54 -5.55 10.85
CA PHE A 119 -17.29 -6.80 10.89
C PHE A 119 -17.32 -7.39 12.29
N GLU A 120 -18.36 -8.17 12.58
CA GLU A 120 -18.34 -9.06 13.74
C GLU A 120 -17.26 -10.14 13.57
N THR A 121 -16.50 -10.36 14.64
CA THR A 121 -15.48 -11.41 14.67
C THR A 121 -16.08 -12.81 14.78
N SER A 122 -15.31 -13.79 14.34
CA SER A 122 -15.66 -15.20 14.49
C SER A 122 -15.69 -15.63 15.97
N VAL A 123 -16.32 -16.77 16.25
CA VAL A 123 -16.42 -17.33 17.62
C VAL A 123 -15.02 -17.52 18.25
N ILE A 124 -14.03 -17.91 17.46
CA ILE A 124 -12.65 -18.15 17.92
C ILE A 124 -11.96 -16.83 18.32
N GLU A 125 -12.17 -15.77 17.55
CA GLU A 125 -11.60 -14.45 17.82
C GLU A 125 -12.29 -13.77 19.04
N LYS A 126 -13.60 -14.01 19.21
CA LYS A 126 -14.34 -13.61 20.41
C LYS A 126 -13.78 -14.30 21.67
N ASP A 127 -13.40 -15.58 21.58
CA ASP A 127 -12.71 -16.29 22.67
C ASP A 127 -11.33 -15.70 23.01
N TRP A 128 -10.72 -14.92 22.10
CA TRP A 128 -9.47 -14.19 22.31
C TRP A 128 -9.69 -12.74 22.78
N GLY A 129 -10.95 -12.32 22.97
CA GLY A 129 -11.31 -11.00 23.48
C GLY A 129 -11.47 -9.92 22.40
N TYR A 130 -11.64 -10.29 21.12
CA TYR A 130 -11.93 -9.36 20.04
C TYR A 130 -13.39 -9.51 19.61
N ASP A 131 -14.20 -8.47 19.81
CA ASP A 131 -15.63 -8.47 19.46
C ASP A 131 -15.90 -8.05 18.00
N THR A 132 -15.02 -7.21 17.45
CA THR A 132 -15.09 -6.71 16.08
C THR A 132 -13.71 -6.70 15.43
N LYS A 133 -13.69 -6.68 14.09
CA LYS A 133 -12.49 -6.54 13.28
C LYS A 133 -12.74 -5.55 12.15
N THR A 134 -11.79 -4.67 11.90
CA THR A 134 -11.80 -3.79 10.73
C THR A 134 -11.06 -4.49 9.59
N VAL A 135 -11.70 -4.57 8.43
CA VAL A 135 -11.11 -5.12 7.20
C VAL A 135 -11.15 -4.03 6.13
N SER A 136 -10.05 -3.86 5.41
CA SER A 136 -9.96 -2.98 4.25
C SER A 136 -10.35 -3.77 3.00
N CYS A 137 -11.32 -3.26 2.26
CA CYS A 137 -11.87 -3.86 1.04
C CYS A 137 -11.86 -2.84 -0.10
N TYR A 138 -11.80 -3.31 -1.34
CA TYR A 138 -12.10 -2.49 -2.52
C TYR A 138 -13.61 -2.38 -2.74
N GLU A 139 -14.03 -1.40 -3.55
CA GLU A 139 -15.45 -1.11 -3.76
C GLU A 139 -16.23 -2.28 -4.39
N ASP A 140 -15.58 -3.08 -5.23
CA ASP A 140 -16.18 -4.23 -5.92
C ASP A 140 -16.35 -5.47 -5.02
N GLU A 141 -15.69 -5.49 -3.86
CA GLU A 141 -15.78 -6.58 -2.89
C GLU A 141 -17.00 -6.47 -1.95
N LEU A 142 -17.74 -5.35 -2.05
CA LEU A 142 -18.83 -4.98 -1.15
C LEU A 142 -20.15 -4.74 -1.90
N GLU A 143 -21.26 -5.22 -1.31
CA GLU A 143 -22.61 -4.93 -1.76
C GLU A 143 -23.37 -4.07 -0.75
N LYS A 144 -24.19 -3.13 -1.24
CA LYS A 144 -25.07 -2.33 -0.38
C LYS A 144 -26.23 -3.18 0.15
N LEU A 145 -26.42 -3.16 1.46
CA LEU A 145 -27.64 -3.65 2.08
C LEU A 145 -28.63 -2.49 2.15
N ASP A 146 -29.55 -2.43 1.20
CA ASP A 146 -30.71 -1.55 1.30
C ASP A 146 -31.69 -2.12 2.34
N ASP A 147 -32.10 -1.30 3.32
CA ASP A 147 -33.08 -1.65 4.37
C ASP A 147 -34.50 -1.92 3.81
#